data_AF-A0A4Y8BLP3-F1
#
_entry.id   AF-A0A4Y8BLP3-F1
#
_cell.length_a   1.000
_cell.length_b   1.000
_cell.length_c   1.000
_cell.angle_alpha   90.00
_cell.angle_beta   90.00
_cell.angle_gamma   90.00
#
_symmetry.space_group_name_H-M   'P 1'
#
loop_
_entity.id
_entity.type
_entity.pdbx_description
1 polymer ?
#
loop_
_entity_poly.entity_id
_entity_poly.type
_entity_poly.pdbx_seq_one_letter_code
_entity_poly.pdbx_strand_id
1 'polypeptide(L)'
;MILEIHSYDAELFLTLGIEKHSQIAFAAKRASLEIMHDGITHQIKTDKDFGILLNVICVIRERIDEGFDEEDKSLVIDIDELIEKTCKELE
;
A
#
# COMPACT_ATOMS: atom_id res chain seq x y z
N MET A 1 -13.94 -7.05 1.63
CA MET A 1 -12.61 -7.13 2.27
C MET A 1 -12.37 -5.81 3.01
N ILE A 2 -11.76 -5.85 4.20
CA ILE A 2 -11.24 -4.65 4.86
C ILE A 2 -9.75 -4.58 4.57
N LEU A 3 -9.25 -3.45 4.08
CA LEU A 3 -7.83 -3.21 3.86
C LEU A 3 -7.31 -2.25 4.92
N GLU A 4 -6.30 -2.68 5.67
CA GLU A 4 -5.65 -1.88 6.70
C GLU A 4 -4.21 -1.59 6.29
N ILE A 5 -3.84 -0.32 6.23
CA ILE A 5 -2.53 0.15 5.79
C ILE A 5 -1.93 0.99 6.92
N HIS A 6 -0.72 0.62 7.33
CA HIS A 6 -0.02 1.28 8.43
C HIS A 6 1.39 1.70 8.00
N SER A 7 1.79 2.90 8.43
CA SER A 7 3.18 3.36 8.44
C SER A 7 3.46 4.00 9.81
N TYR A 8 4.39 3.41 10.55
CA TYR A 8 4.85 3.82 11.87
C TYR A 8 5.67 5.10 11.81
N ASP A 9 6.49 5.29 10.77
CA ASP A 9 7.36 6.46 10.64
C ASP A 9 6.58 7.75 10.33
N ALA A 10 5.37 7.64 9.76
CA ALA A 10 4.52 8.77 9.40
C ALA A 10 3.30 8.98 10.33
N GLU A 11 3.17 8.19 11.40
CA GLU A 11 1.94 8.10 12.21
C GLU A 11 0.67 7.93 11.36
N LEU A 12 0.75 7.19 10.24
CA LEU A 12 -0.36 7.04 9.31
C LEU A 12 -1.03 5.67 9.47
N PHE A 13 -2.32 5.69 9.73
CA PHE A 13 -3.18 4.51 9.71
C PHE A 13 -4.40 4.77 8.82
N LEU A 14 -4.61 3.90 7.83
CA LEU A 14 -5.74 3.95 6.91
C LEU A 14 -6.47 2.61 6.88
N THR A 15 -7.74 2.62 7.27
CA THR A 15 -8.65 1.47 7.12
C THR A 15 -9.65 1.77 6.01
N LEU A 16 -9.73 0.90 5.02
CA LEU A 16 -10.66 1.00 3.89
C LEU A 16 -11.58 -0.22 3.84
N GLY A 17 -12.89 0.02 3.82
CA GLY A 17 -13.88 -0.99 3.47
C GLY A 17 -13.98 -1.14 1.96
N ILE A 18 -13.63 -2.30 1.43
CA ILE A 18 -13.69 -2.57 -0.02
C ILE A 18 -14.98 -3.34 -0.32
N GLU A 19 -15.91 -2.64 -0.95
CA GLU A 19 -17.12 -3.23 -1.54
C GLU A 19 -16.86 -3.62 -3.01
N LYS A 20 -17.76 -4.42 -3.60
CA LYS A 20 -17.62 -4.97 -4.98
C LYS A 20 -17.39 -3.95 -6.09
N HIS A 21 -17.58 -2.65 -5.83
CA HIS A 21 -17.44 -1.57 -6.80
C HIS A 21 -16.50 -0.45 -6.34
N SER A 22 -15.85 -0.57 -5.19
CA SER A 22 -14.92 0.44 -4.68
C SER A 22 -13.64 0.44 -5.52
N GLN A 23 -13.30 1.58 -6.11
CA GLN A 23 -12.01 1.76 -6.77
C GLN A 23 -10.98 2.29 -5.76
N ILE A 24 -9.95 1.50 -5.50
CA ILE A 24 -8.74 1.94 -4.81
C ILE A 24 -7.62 2.02 -5.85
N ALA A 25 -6.87 3.11 -5.84
CA ALA A 25 -5.67 3.26 -6.65
C ALA A 25 -4.45 3.54 -5.78
N PHE A 26 -3.32 2.91 -6.14
CA PHE A 26 -2.02 3.15 -5.53
C PHE A 26 -1.11 3.80 -6.57
N ALA A 27 -0.38 4.84 -6.18
CA ALA A 27 0.57 5.52 -7.06
C ALA A 27 1.90 5.80 -6.35
N ALA A 28 3.00 5.49 -7.03
CA ALA A 28 4.33 5.86 -6.58
C ALA A 28 4.64 7.22 -7.17
N LYS A 29 5.09 8.14 -6.33
CA LYS A 29 5.68 9.41 -6.72
C LYS A 29 7.13 9.43 -6.26
N ARG A 30 7.89 10.42 -6.72
CA ARG A 30 9.33 10.55 -6.47
C ARG A 30 9.79 10.25 -5.03
N ALA A 31 9.01 10.64 -4.03
CA ALA A 31 9.32 10.49 -2.61
C ALA A 31 8.06 10.22 -1.77
N SER A 32 7.04 9.60 -2.37
CA SER A 32 5.80 9.29 -1.66
C SER A 32 5.01 8.17 -2.31
N LEU A 33 4.25 7.44 -1.49
CA LEU A 33 3.18 6.57 -1.92
C LEU A 33 1.86 7.30 -1.76
N GLU A 34 1.00 7.25 -2.77
CA GLU A 34 -0.34 7.81 -2.75
C GLU A 34 -1.38 6.70 -2.81
N ILE A 35 -2.39 6.80 -1.96
CA ILE A 35 -3.52 5.89 -1.89
C ILE A 35 -4.77 6.73 -2.15
N MET A 36 -5.52 6.37 -3.18
CA MET A 36 -6.71 7.09 -3.60
C MET A 36 -7.94 6.19 -3.44
N HIS A 37 -8.95 6.67 -2.74
CA HIS A 37 -10.23 5.98 -2.58
C HIS A 37 -11.36 7.01 -2.46
N ASP A 38 -12.43 6.84 -3.24
CA ASP A 38 -13.62 7.70 -3.21
C ASP A 38 -13.31 9.21 -3.33
N GLY A 39 -12.35 9.56 -4.20
CA GLY A 39 -11.89 10.94 -4.39
C GLY A 39 -11.00 11.49 -3.26
N ILE A 40 -10.76 10.73 -2.20
CA ILE A 40 -9.83 11.07 -1.11
C ILE A 40 -8.45 10.52 -1.47
N THR A 41 -7.43 11.38 -1.42
CA THR A 41 -6.03 11.00 -1.59
C THR A 41 -5.30 11.09 -0.26
N HIS A 42 -4.72 9.97 0.16
CA HIS A 42 -3.77 9.88 1.26
C HIS A 42 -2.35 9.76 0.71
N GLN A 43 -1.40 10.45 1.34
CA GLN A 43 0.00 10.46 0.92
C GLN A 43 0.90 10.03 2.08
N ILE A 44 1.70 8.99 1.85
CA ILE A 44 2.76 8.53 2.74
C ILE A 44 4.07 9.06 2.17
N LYS A 45 4.71 9.98 2.89
CA LYS A 45 6.01 10.53 2.49
C LYS A 45 7.13 9.60 2.95
N THR A 46 8.18 9.51 2.15
CA THR A 46 9.30 8.61 2.38
C THR A 46 10.57 9.18 1.76
N ASP A 47 11.71 8.86 2.34
CA ASP A 47 13.04 9.25 1.84
C ASP A 47 13.58 8.29 0.77
N LYS A 48 12.84 7.21 0.46
CA LYS A 48 13.29 6.16 -0.44
C LYS A 48 13.14 6.53 -1.91
N ASP A 49 14.04 5.95 -2.72
CA ASP A 49 14.06 6.13 -4.16
C ASP A 49 12.80 5.58 -4.84
N PHE A 50 12.41 6.24 -5.93
CA PHE A 50 11.23 5.88 -6.73
C PHE A 50 11.21 4.40 -7.15
N GLY A 51 12.36 3.78 -7.41
CA GLY A 51 12.43 2.36 -7.78
C GLY A 51 11.97 1.43 -6.66
N ILE A 52 12.34 1.74 -5.40
CA ILE A 52 11.88 0.99 -4.22
C ILE A 52 10.37 1.17 -4.07
N LEU A 53 9.87 2.40 -4.18
CA LEU A 53 8.45 2.71 -4.05
C LEU A 53 7.60 2.05 -5.14
N LEU A 54 8.11 1.96 -6.36
CA LEU A 54 7.43 1.27 -7.46
C LEU A 54 7.26 -0.22 -7.13
N ASN A 55 8.32 -0.87 -6.64
CA ASN A 55 8.27 -2.29 -6.26
C ASN A 55 7.32 -2.53 -5.08
N VAL A 56 7.34 -1.66 -4.06
CA VAL A 56 6.40 -1.74 -2.93
C VAL A 56 4.96 -1.71 -3.42
N ILE A 57 4.61 -0.85 -4.39
CA ILE A 57 3.26 -0.83 -4.96
C ILE A 57 2.92 -2.11 -5.72
N CYS A 58 3.87 -2.68 -6.45
CA CYS A 58 3.65 -3.96 -7.12
C CYS A 58 3.30 -5.05 -6.09
N VAL A 59 4.05 -5.15 -5.00
CA VAL A 59 3.79 -6.12 -3.91
C VAL A 59 2.44 -5.86 -3.25
N ILE A 60 2.06 -4.59 -3.00
CA ILE A 60 0.75 -4.25 -2.44
C ILE A 60 -0.38 -4.74 -3.36
N ARG A 61 -0.23 -4.55 -4.67
CA ARG A 61 -1.23 -5.00 -5.66
C ARG A 61 -1.35 -6.51 -5.67
N GLU A 62 -0.21 -7.22 -5.71
CA GLU A 62 -0.19 -8.69 -5.68
C GLU A 62 -0.88 -9.23 -4.42
N ARG A 63 -0.58 -8.69 -3.24
CA ARG A 63 -1.25 -9.12 -1.98
C ARG A 63 -2.75 -8.84 -1.97
N ILE A 64 -3.19 -7.74 -2.59
CA ILE A 64 -4.62 -7.43 -2.72
C ILE A 64 -5.30 -8.43 -3.65
N ASP A 65 -4.69 -8.74 -4.80
CA ASP A 65 -5.21 -9.71 -5.76
C ASP A 65 -5.28 -11.11 -5.13
N GLU A 66 -4.24 -11.54 -4.41
CA GLU A 66 -4.22 -12.79 -3.63
C GLU A 66 -5.34 -12.83 -2.57
N GLY A 67 -5.51 -11.76 -1.80
CA GLY A 67 -6.58 -11.69 -0.79
C GLY A 67 -7.99 -11.74 -1.38
N PHE A 68 -8.18 -11.25 -2.60
CA PHE A 68 -9.45 -11.42 -3.31
C PHE A 68 -9.69 -12.87 -3.75
N ASP A 69 -8.66 -13.54 -4.24
CA ASP A 69 -8.74 -14.93 -4.69
C ASP A 69 -8.96 -15.91 -3.52
N GLU A 70 -8.38 -15.63 -2.35
CA GLU A 70 -8.51 -16.45 -1.13
C GLU A 70 -9.80 -16.17 -0.32
N GLU A 71 -10.69 -15.29 -0.80
CA GLU A 71 -11.90 -14.82 -0.10
C GLU A 71 -11.64 -14.21 1.28
N ASP A 72 -10.48 -13.56 1.44
CA ASP A 72 -10.09 -12.97 2.72
C ASP A 72 -11.02 -11.83 3.13
N LYS A 73 -11.39 -11.87 4.42
CA LYS A 73 -12.25 -10.84 5.00
C LYS A 73 -11.47 -9.56 5.32
N SER A 74 -10.18 -9.67 5.58
CA SER A 74 -9.29 -8.56 5.95
C SER A 74 -7.86 -8.78 5.47
N LEU A 75 -7.24 -7.74 4.92
CA LEU A 75 -5.83 -7.72 4.53
C LEU A 75 -5.12 -6.58 5.26
N VAL A 76 -4.01 -6.89 5.94
CA VAL A 76 -3.17 -5.92 6.65
C VAL A 76 -1.84 -5.77 5.92
N ILE A 77 -1.51 -4.54 5.59
CA ILE A 77 -0.30 -4.15 4.87
C ILE A 77 0.51 -3.18 5.72
N ASP A 78 1.69 -3.62 6.13
CA ASP A 78 2.72 -2.81 6.77
C ASP A 78 3.62 -2.22 5.69
N ILE A 79 3.52 -0.90 5.46
CA ILE A 79 4.25 -0.22 4.39
C ILE A 79 5.73 -0.09 4.75
N ASP A 80 6.05 0.12 6.01
CA ASP A 80 7.44 0.31 6.44
C ASP A 80 8.18 -1.02 6.35
N GLU A 81 7.56 -2.12 6.78
CA GLU A 81 8.12 -3.47 6.62
C GLU A 81 8.33 -3.82 5.13
N LEU A 82 7.36 -3.50 4.28
CA LEU A 82 7.50 -3.72 2.83
C LEU A 82 8.65 -2.91 2.23
N ILE A 83 8.76 -1.64 2.60
CA ILE A 83 9.88 -0.78 2.16
C ILE A 83 11.21 -1.39 2.60
N GLU A 84 11.35 -1.80 3.85
CA GLU A 84 12.59 -2.41 4.36
C GLU A 84 12.95 -3.70 3.62
N LYS A 85 11.97 -4.58 3.37
CA LYS A 85 12.18 -5.81 2.60
C LYS A 85 12.64 -5.51 1.19
N THR A 86 11.94 -4.62 0.49
CA THR A 86 12.30 -4.24 -0.88
C THR A 86 13.68 -3.57 -0.95
N CYS A 87 14.07 -2.78 0.06
CA CYS A 87 15.44 -2.25 0.13
C CYS A 87 16.48 -3.38 0.14
N LYS A 88 16.30 -4.38 1.03
CA LYS A 88 17.23 -5.51 1.16
C LYS A 88 17.31 -6.39 -0.07
N GLU A 89 16.23 -6.51 -0.85
CA GLU A 89 16.18 -7.32 -2.07
C GLU A 89 16.83 -6.64 -3.29
N LEU A 90 16.97 -5.31 -3.26
CA LEU A 90 17.51 -4.50 -4.35
C LEU A 90 18.93 -3.98 -4.09
N GLU A 91 19.51 -4.27 -2.91
CA GLU A 91 20.94 -4.09 -2.57
C GLU A 91 21.83 -5.14 -3.24
#